data_AF-A0A1U7MYW7-F1
#
_entry.id   AF-A0A1U7MYW7-F1
#
_cell.length_a   1.000
_cell.length_b   1.000
_cell.length_c   1.000
_cell.angle_alpha   90.00
_cell.angle_beta   90.00
_cell.angle_gamma   90.00
#
_symmetry.space_group_name_H-M   'P 1'
#
loop_
_entity.id
_entity.type
_entity.pdbx_description
1 polymer ?
#
loop_
_entity_poly.entity_id
_entity_poly.type
_entity_poly.pdbx_seq_one_letter_code
_entity_poly.pdbx_strand_id
1 'polypeptide(L)'
;MSHIRYVLDELEDLSKSDPNFANHLNLEQVGVIGHSFGGYTALAVAGAEINDLRLRQVFPDQDPTFNLSVLLQCRANRLPPFNYNLQDPRVKAVIAVNPITSTALGPASLAKIQVPVMIMAGSHDIVAPTVPEQIHPFIWLNTPEKYLAMIVDGNHFSTSGASGDDFALFPRELLGSNPQVGLSYLKALSLAFVNTHIRDLQNYRPYLSVSYAKFLSENSLDLHLVKSLTPEQLEESFRSQPPQSIIPQLAIEPIPKRSETVLDQIKRTGTIKVGIRKDAAPFGYIDTKGEWKGYCFELLNSLKDKVAQQLNKPIELKVIGIQSTLENRFAIVRDETVHLECGPNTIRSEIEGIKFSTPFFITGTHLLVDSQQPRVFNRYQSLDSLKIGVLPSSLTERFIDQTYPNAQKIVFPGDIGRSQGVKALVNSDIDAFASDGILLIGEVTRQGLSSSQYTLSPAQPLTCDFYGMILPKHDPQWQRIVNSFIEGEKAKEIWGGWFTNLFPYILLNLEYCIDK
;
A
#
# COMPACT_ATOMS: atom_id res chain seq x y z
N MET A 1 10.85 -0.77 8.42
CA MET A 1 10.91 -1.98 7.57
C MET A 1 11.78 -1.81 6.32
N SER A 2 11.91 -0.60 5.76
CA SER A 2 12.88 -0.24 4.70
C SER A 2 14.36 -0.50 5.04
N HIS A 3 14.66 -0.92 6.27
CA HIS A 3 16.03 -1.00 6.80
C HIS A 3 16.81 -2.23 6.33
N ILE A 4 16.19 -3.40 6.09
CA ILE A 4 16.98 -4.58 5.65
C ILE A 4 17.53 -4.37 4.25
N ARG A 5 16.66 -4.01 3.29
CA ARG A 5 17.09 -3.71 1.93
C ARG A 5 18.13 -2.59 1.90
N TYR A 6 17.89 -1.51 2.64
CA TYR A 6 18.85 -0.42 2.78
C TYR A 6 20.20 -0.89 3.36
N VAL A 7 20.19 -1.73 4.41
CA VAL A 7 21.42 -2.30 4.98
C VAL A 7 22.13 -3.20 3.97
N LEU A 8 21.41 -4.01 3.20
CA LEU A 8 22.02 -4.84 2.16
C LEU A 8 22.61 -4.01 1.02
N ASP A 9 21.93 -2.92 0.62
CA ASP A 9 22.42 -1.97 -0.38
C ASP A 9 23.69 -1.26 0.12
N GLU A 10 23.69 -0.79 1.37
CA GLU A 10 24.85 -0.17 2.01
C GLU A 10 26.02 -1.14 2.15
N LEU A 11 25.76 -2.40 2.54
CA LEU A 11 26.80 -3.44 2.60
C LEU A 11 27.36 -3.76 1.21
N GLU A 12 26.54 -3.66 0.16
CA GLU A 12 26.99 -3.85 -1.22
C GLU A 12 27.94 -2.71 -1.63
N ASP A 13 27.61 -1.48 -1.30
CA ASP A 13 28.45 -0.31 -1.58
C ASP A 13 29.74 -0.32 -0.74
N LEU A 14 29.66 -0.71 0.53
CA LEU A 14 30.82 -0.90 1.39
C LEU A 14 31.71 -2.04 0.88
N SER A 15 31.15 -3.13 0.34
CA SER A 15 31.95 -4.22 -0.24
C SER A 15 32.80 -3.78 -1.43
N LYS A 16 32.40 -2.69 -2.12
CA LYS A 16 33.11 -2.10 -3.26
C LYS A 16 34.15 -1.05 -2.83
N SER A 17 33.96 -0.41 -1.68
CA SER A 17 34.69 0.81 -1.28
C SER A 17 35.55 0.66 -0.02
N ASP A 18 35.21 -0.26 0.89
CA ASP A 18 35.92 -0.49 2.15
C ASP A 18 36.60 -1.88 2.16
N PRO A 19 37.94 -1.93 2.26
CA PRO A 19 38.69 -3.18 2.35
C PRO A 19 38.27 -4.12 3.49
N ASN A 20 37.64 -3.61 4.56
CA ASN A 20 37.15 -4.44 5.67
C ASN A 20 35.94 -5.31 5.27
N PHE A 21 35.21 -4.92 4.23
CA PHE A 21 34.02 -5.63 3.73
C PHE A 21 34.27 -6.35 2.41
N ALA A 22 35.24 -5.89 1.62
CA ALA A 22 35.63 -6.50 0.37
C ALA A 22 35.96 -8.00 0.54
N ASN A 23 35.36 -8.86 -0.29
CA ASN A 23 35.53 -10.33 -0.28
C ASN A 23 35.08 -11.06 1.02
N HIS A 24 34.43 -10.38 1.96
CA HIS A 24 33.94 -10.98 3.20
C HIS A 24 32.43 -11.26 3.21
N LEU A 25 31.68 -10.72 2.25
CA LEU A 25 30.23 -10.80 2.18
C LEU A 25 29.76 -11.55 0.92
N ASN A 26 28.78 -12.43 1.08
CA ASN A 26 28.00 -12.99 -0.03
C ASN A 26 26.58 -12.42 0.03
N LEU A 27 26.36 -11.28 -0.62
CA LEU A 27 25.09 -10.57 -0.60
C LEU A 27 24.05 -11.18 -1.55
N GLU A 28 24.41 -12.17 -2.36
CA GLU A 28 23.45 -12.93 -3.17
C GLU A 28 22.76 -14.07 -2.39
N GLN A 29 23.33 -14.45 -1.23
CA GLN A 29 22.86 -15.56 -0.40
C GLN A 29 22.66 -15.09 1.05
N VAL A 30 21.61 -14.32 1.29
CA VAL A 30 21.32 -13.72 2.61
C VAL A 30 20.31 -14.55 3.38
N GLY A 31 20.64 -14.88 4.63
CA GLY A 31 19.70 -15.41 5.62
C GLY A 31 19.23 -14.31 6.57
N VAL A 32 17.94 -14.25 6.88
CA VAL A 32 17.38 -13.26 7.83
C VAL A 32 16.79 -13.97 9.04
N ILE A 33 17.21 -13.56 10.23
CA ILE A 33 16.66 -14.03 11.50
C ILE A 33 16.03 -12.85 12.21
N GLY A 34 14.80 -13.01 12.70
CA GLY A 34 14.12 -11.95 13.42
C GLY A 34 13.23 -12.49 14.54
N HIS A 35 13.18 -11.75 15.65
CA HIS A 35 12.34 -12.05 16.81
C HIS A 35 11.15 -11.09 16.89
N SER A 36 9.95 -11.58 17.23
CA SER A 36 8.75 -10.74 17.40
C SER A 36 8.41 -9.95 16.12
N PHE A 37 8.39 -8.61 16.17
CA PHE A 37 8.30 -7.75 14.98
C PHE A 37 9.45 -7.94 13.98
N GLY A 38 10.63 -8.33 14.46
CA GLY A 38 11.72 -8.78 13.61
C GLY A 38 11.37 -10.05 12.85
N GLY A 39 10.63 -10.98 13.46
CA GLY A 39 10.15 -12.20 12.80
C GLY A 39 9.14 -11.90 11.70
N TYR A 40 8.24 -10.94 11.93
CA TYR A 40 7.41 -10.35 10.88
C TYR A 40 8.26 -9.74 9.75
N THR A 41 9.30 -8.98 10.11
CA THR A 41 10.19 -8.35 9.12
C THR A 41 10.90 -9.39 8.27
N ALA A 42 11.37 -10.49 8.88
CA ALA A 42 12.00 -11.61 8.20
C ALA A 42 11.05 -12.24 7.17
N LEU A 43 9.79 -12.51 7.56
CA LEU A 43 8.78 -13.05 6.65
C LEU A 43 8.39 -12.07 5.54
N ALA A 44 8.35 -10.77 5.85
CA ALA A 44 8.02 -9.74 4.87
C ALA A 44 9.07 -9.60 3.77
N VAL A 45 10.36 -9.58 4.13
CA VAL A 45 11.44 -9.56 3.14
C VAL A 45 11.59 -10.87 2.35
N ALA A 46 11.04 -11.97 2.88
CA ALA A 46 10.90 -13.24 2.17
C ALA A 46 9.73 -13.28 1.17
N GLY A 47 8.88 -12.25 1.13
CA GLY A 47 7.79 -12.13 0.15
C GLY A 47 6.37 -12.10 0.73
N ALA A 48 6.20 -12.10 2.06
CA ALA A 48 4.88 -11.88 2.66
C ALA A 48 4.55 -10.38 2.77
N GLU A 49 3.69 -9.90 1.88
CA GLU A 49 3.16 -8.53 1.89
C GLU A 49 2.14 -8.29 3.01
N ILE A 50 1.97 -7.01 3.39
CA ILE A 50 0.87 -6.61 4.27
C ILE A 50 -0.47 -6.86 3.56
N ASN A 51 -1.42 -7.45 4.28
CA ASN A 51 -2.76 -7.72 3.81
C ASN A 51 -3.74 -6.68 4.34
N ASP A 52 -3.85 -5.56 3.60
CA ASP A 52 -4.69 -4.42 3.98
C ASP A 52 -6.17 -4.79 4.12
N LEU A 53 -6.68 -5.68 3.27
CA LEU A 53 -8.06 -6.16 3.34
C LEU A 53 -8.31 -6.89 4.66
N ARG A 54 -7.39 -7.78 5.04
CA ARG A 54 -7.46 -8.50 6.31
C ARG A 54 -7.37 -7.57 7.51
N LEU A 55 -6.45 -6.61 7.48
CA LEU A 55 -6.28 -5.64 8.55
C LEU A 55 -7.57 -4.85 8.82
N ARG A 56 -8.25 -4.42 7.75
CA ARG A 56 -9.54 -3.72 7.85
C ARG A 56 -10.68 -4.63 8.33
N GLN A 57 -10.68 -5.89 7.91
CA GLN A 57 -11.71 -6.85 8.31
C GLN A 57 -11.60 -7.26 9.79
N VAL A 58 -10.37 -7.49 10.27
CA VAL A 58 -10.12 -7.94 11.64
C VAL A 58 -10.23 -6.76 12.63
N PHE A 59 -10.08 -5.52 12.15
CA PHE A 59 -10.19 -4.31 12.97
C PHE A 59 -11.12 -3.28 12.32
N PRO A 60 -12.45 -3.47 12.38
CA PRO A 60 -13.39 -2.38 12.14
C PRO A 60 -13.20 -1.32 13.24
N ASP A 61 -13.34 -0.04 12.90
CA ASP A 61 -13.00 1.14 13.73
C ASP A 61 -13.70 1.25 15.12
N GLN A 62 -14.39 0.21 15.62
CA GLN A 62 -15.29 0.30 16.77
C GLN A 62 -15.13 -0.75 17.89
N ASP A 63 -14.17 -1.69 17.84
CA ASP A 63 -13.99 -2.66 18.94
C ASP A 63 -12.58 -2.67 19.58
N PRO A 64 -12.45 -2.46 20.90
CA PRO A 64 -11.18 -2.60 21.59
C PRO A 64 -10.81 -4.08 21.76
N THR A 65 -9.65 -4.49 21.24
CA THR A 65 -9.07 -5.82 21.50
C THR A 65 -8.11 -5.77 22.69
N PHE A 66 -8.21 -6.77 23.58
CA PHE A 66 -7.25 -6.99 24.67
C PHE A 66 -6.07 -7.89 24.26
N ASN A 67 -6.07 -8.39 23.02
CA ASN A 67 -4.96 -9.17 22.50
C ASN A 67 -3.83 -8.20 22.06
N LEU A 68 -2.73 -8.20 22.81
CA LEU A 68 -1.58 -7.33 22.57
C LEU A 68 -0.99 -7.52 21.16
N SER A 69 -0.89 -8.76 20.68
CA SER A 69 -0.42 -9.06 19.32
C SER A 69 -1.28 -8.38 18.26
N VAL A 70 -2.60 -8.50 18.36
CA VAL A 70 -3.54 -7.91 17.40
C VAL A 70 -3.46 -6.38 17.48
N LEU A 71 -3.46 -5.80 18.68
CA LEU A 71 -3.33 -4.34 18.88
C LEU A 71 -2.06 -3.78 18.21
N LEU A 72 -0.95 -4.50 18.36
CA LEU A 72 0.34 -4.15 17.76
C LEU A 72 0.30 -4.21 16.23
N GLN A 73 -0.33 -5.25 15.66
CA GLN A 73 -0.49 -5.40 14.21
C GLN A 73 -1.44 -4.37 13.60
N CYS A 74 -2.50 -3.97 14.31
CA CYS A 74 -3.47 -2.96 13.86
C CYS A 74 -2.85 -1.57 13.63
N ARG A 75 -1.66 -1.29 14.17
CA ARG A 75 -0.92 -0.07 13.83
C ARG A 75 -0.64 0.03 12.33
N ALA A 76 -0.58 -1.10 11.62
CA ALA A 76 -0.45 -1.14 10.17
C ALA A 76 -1.64 -0.47 9.44
N ASN A 77 -2.85 -0.41 10.01
CA ASN A 77 -3.99 0.29 9.42
C ASN A 77 -3.79 1.82 9.37
N ARG A 78 -2.79 2.36 10.10
CA ARG A 78 -2.40 3.77 10.05
C ARG A 78 -1.31 4.05 9.02
N LEU A 79 -0.81 3.02 8.33
CA LEU A 79 0.18 3.20 7.28
C LEU A 79 -0.47 3.90 6.08
N PRO A 80 0.27 4.80 5.39
CA PRO A 80 -0.25 5.41 4.17
C PRO A 80 -0.56 4.31 3.13
N PRO A 81 -1.57 4.48 2.26
CA PRO A 81 -1.84 3.52 1.20
C PRO A 81 -0.68 3.51 0.18
N PHE A 82 0.16 2.48 0.23
CA PHE A 82 1.32 2.27 -0.63
C PHE A 82 1.46 0.78 -0.97
N ASN A 83 2.15 0.43 -2.07
CA ASN A 83 2.47 -0.96 -2.36
C ASN A 83 3.69 -1.40 -1.52
N TYR A 84 3.43 -2.00 -0.37
CA TYR A 84 4.45 -2.48 0.56
C TYR A 84 5.09 -3.82 0.13
N ASN A 85 5.56 -3.92 -1.11
CA ASN A 85 6.41 -5.05 -1.50
C ASN A 85 7.81 -4.87 -0.90
N LEU A 86 8.05 -5.57 0.21
CA LEU A 86 9.31 -5.55 0.94
C LEU A 86 10.25 -6.70 0.54
N GLN A 87 9.84 -7.54 -0.41
CA GLN A 87 10.63 -8.68 -0.84
C GLN A 87 11.99 -8.23 -1.37
N ASP A 88 13.04 -8.90 -0.91
CA ASP A 88 14.40 -8.70 -1.42
C ASP A 88 14.91 -10.00 -2.05
N PRO A 89 15.27 -10.00 -3.35
CA PRO A 89 15.68 -11.22 -4.05
C PRO A 89 16.97 -11.85 -3.50
N ARG A 90 17.78 -11.09 -2.74
CA ARG A 90 18.98 -11.57 -2.06
C ARG A 90 18.68 -12.47 -0.87
N VAL A 91 17.48 -12.36 -0.28
CA VAL A 91 17.06 -13.19 0.85
C VAL A 91 16.69 -14.58 0.36
N LYS A 92 17.39 -15.60 0.86
CA LYS A 92 17.26 -17.00 0.41
C LYS A 92 16.70 -17.95 1.45
N ALA A 93 16.66 -17.57 2.72
CA ALA A 93 16.00 -18.32 3.78
C ALA A 93 15.75 -17.43 5.00
N VAL A 94 14.71 -17.72 5.79
CA VAL A 94 14.34 -16.90 6.96
C VAL A 94 14.02 -17.72 8.20
N ILE A 95 14.39 -17.19 9.36
CA ILE A 95 14.01 -17.72 10.68
C ILE A 95 13.20 -16.65 11.42
N ALA A 96 11.96 -16.98 11.75
CA ALA A 96 11.04 -16.11 12.48
C ALA A 96 10.83 -16.68 13.90
N VAL A 97 11.36 -16.01 14.91
CA VAL A 97 11.28 -16.42 16.31
C VAL A 97 10.13 -15.65 16.99
N ASN A 98 9.17 -16.37 17.56
CA ASN A 98 7.97 -15.81 18.20
C ASN A 98 7.32 -14.67 17.37
N PRO A 99 7.05 -14.88 16.07
CA PRO A 99 6.65 -13.79 15.19
C PRO A 99 5.24 -13.27 15.48
N ILE A 100 5.00 -11.99 15.18
CA ILE A 100 3.69 -11.32 15.26
C ILE A 100 3.21 -11.03 13.84
N THR A 101 2.33 -11.86 13.27
CA THR A 101 2.10 -11.89 11.79
C THR A 101 0.67 -12.17 11.36
N SER A 102 -0.14 -12.79 12.21
CA SER A 102 -1.38 -13.45 11.83
C SER A 102 -2.39 -12.54 11.13
N THR A 103 -2.48 -11.30 11.59
CA THR A 103 -3.44 -10.29 11.16
C THR A 103 -2.86 -9.42 10.05
N ALA A 104 -1.59 -9.03 10.19
CA ALA A 104 -0.91 -8.16 9.24
C ALA A 104 -0.60 -8.84 7.90
N LEU A 105 -0.24 -10.14 7.90
CA LEU A 105 0.11 -10.88 6.68
C LEU A 105 -1.04 -11.81 6.23
N GLY A 106 -1.54 -12.64 7.14
CA GLY A 106 -2.60 -13.60 6.85
C GLY A 106 -2.23 -14.73 5.86
N PRO A 107 -3.17 -15.65 5.58
CA PRO A 107 -2.87 -16.87 4.81
C PRO A 107 -2.40 -16.59 3.37
N ALA A 108 -3.11 -15.71 2.66
CA ALA A 108 -2.83 -15.41 1.25
C ALA A 108 -1.44 -14.79 1.02
N SER A 109 -0.94 -14.04 2.00
CA SER A 109 0.38 -13.41 1.92
C SER A 109 1.50 -14.40 2.27
N LEU A 110 1.36 -15.12 3.38
CA LEU A 110 2.36 -16.11 3.81
C LEU A 110 2.52 -17.26 2.81
N ALA A 111 1.45 -17.61 2.09
CA ALA A 111 1.46 -18.58 0.99
C ALA A 111 2.37 -18.17 -0.19
N LYS A 112 2.73 -16.89 -0.33
CA LYS A 112 3.62 -16.39 -1.40
C LYS A 112 5.11 -16.66 -1.13
N ILE A 113 5.50 -16.95 0.11
CA ILE A 113 6.90 -17.19 0.45
C ILE A 113 7.36 -18.50 -0.19
N GLN A 114 8.42 -18.41 -1.00
CA GLN A 114 9.01 -19.54 -1.73
C GLN A 114 10.33 -20.03 -1.12
N VAL A 115 11.00 -19.19 -0.34
CA VAL A 115 12.26 -19.54 0.33
C VAL A 115 12.01 -20.48 1.52
N PRO A 116 13.00 -21.23 2.00
CA PRO A 116 12.90 -21.98 3.25
C PRO A 116 12.57 -21.10 4.45
N VAL A 117 11.71 -21.59 5.35
CA VAL A 117 11.25 -20.86 6.54
C VAL A 117 11.34 -21.73 7.79
N MET A 118 11.93 -21.20 8.86
CA MET A 118 11.79 -21.77 10.20
C MET A 118 11.01 -20.81 11.10
N ILE A 119 9.92 -21.30 11.70
CA ILE A 119 9.22 -20.61 12.79
C ILE A 119 9.64 -21.28 14.10
N MET A 120 10.19 -20.51 15.03
CA MET A 120 10.52 -20.99 16.37
C MET A 120 9.52 -20.42 17.36
N ALA A 121 8.87 -21.29 18.13
CA ALA A 121 7.68 -20.97 18.89
C ALA A 121 7.75 -21.44 20.34
N GLY A 122 7.27 -20.61 21.27
CA GLY A 122 7.04 -20.99 22.67
C GLY A 122 5.58 -21.32 22.93
N SER A 123 5.26 -22.43 23.62
CA SER A 123 3.88 -22.85 23.88
C SER A 123 3.09 -21.97 24.87
N HIS A 124 3.78 -21.16 25.66
CA HIS A 124 3.24 -20.22 26.65
C HIS A 124 3.55 -18.76 26.28
N ASP A 125 3.73 -18.47 25.00
CA ASP A 125 3.91 -17.11 24.53
C ASP A 125 2.60 -16.32 24.62
N ILE A 126 2.50 -15.38 25.56
CA ILE A 126 1.32 -14.52 25.72
C ILE A 126 1.39 -13.23 24.88
N VAL A 127 2.59 -12.85 24.42
CA VAL A 127 2.83 -11.63 23.64
C VAL A 127 2.45 -11.88 22.18
N ALA A 128 2.88 -13.03 21.65
CA ALA A 128 2.51 -13.56 20.35
C ALA A 128 1.87 -14.94 20.55
N PRO A 129 0.56 -15.02 20.88
CA PRO A 129 -0.12 -16.28 21.20
C PRO A 129 0.19 -17.38 20.19
N THR A 130 0.73 -18.50 20.69
CA THR A 130 1.38 -19.54 19.88
C THR A 130 0.51 -20.05 18.74
N VAL A 131 -0.76 -20.34 19.03
CA VAL A 131 -1.69 -20.89 18.03
C VAL A 131 -1.93 -19.90 16.88
N PRO A 132 -2.49 -18.69 17.13
CA PRO A 132 -2.79 -17.76 16.03
C PRO A 132 -1.56 -17.13 15.39
N GLU A 133 -0.48 -16.89 16.12
CA GLU A 133 0.68 -16.13 15.61
C GLU A 133 1.81 -16.99 15.04
N GLN A 134 1.81 -18.29 15.34
CA GLN A 134 2.98 -19.14 15.04
C GLN A 134 2.56 -20.46 14.37
N ILE A 135 1.62 -21.21 14.96
CA ILE A 135 1.14 -22.48 14.40
C ILE A 135 0.30 -22.24 13.15
N HIS A 136 -0.66 -21.31 13.19
CA HIS A 136 -1.48 -20.96 12.04
C HIS A 136 -0.63 -20.44 10.86
N PRO A 137 0.26 -19.45 11.03
CA PRO A 137 1.23 -19.06 9.99
C PRO A 137 2.07 -20.19 9.43
N PHE A 138 2.51 -21.15 10.26
CA PHE A 138 3.24 -22.33 9.78
C PHE A 138 2.40 -23.19 8.82
N ILE A 139 1.12 -23.38 9.13
CA ILE A 139 0.17 -24.09 8.26
C ILE A 139 0.00 -23.34 6.93
N TRP A 140 -0.05 -22.00 6.95
CA TRP A 140 -0.28 -21.18 5.76
C TRP A 140 0.91 -21.08 4.78
N LEU A 141 2.10 -21.50 5.19
CA LEU A 141 3.28 -21.53 4.31
C LEU A 141 3.16 -22.64 3.25
N ASN A 142 3.41 -22.29 1.98
CA ASN A 142 3.44 -23.25 0.87
C ASN A 142 4.85 -23.73 0.48
N THR A 143 5.90 -23.12 1.04
CA THR A 143 7.27 -23.57 0.81
C THR A 143 7.46 -25.01 1.33
N PRO A 144 8.07 -25.91 0.55
CA PRO A 144 8.28 -27.30 0.96
C PRO A 144 9.29 -27.43 2.11
N GLU A 145 10.21 -26.47 2.21
CA GLU A 145 11.27 -26.43 3.23
C GLU A 145 10.82 -25.54 4.40
N LYS A 146 9.81 -26.01 5.14
CA LYS A 146 9.29 -25.34 6.33
C LYS A 146 9.52 -26.14 7.61
N TYR A 147 9.80 -25.43 8.70
CA TYR A 147 10.11 -26.00 10.01
C TYR A 147 9.40 -25.22 11.11
N LEU A 148 8.70 -25.92 12.01
CA LEU A 148 8.16 -25.37 13.25
C LEU A 148 8.93 -25.99 14.41
N ALA A 149 9.81 -25.20 15.03
CA ALA A 149 10.53 -25.58 16.24
C ALA A 149 9.72 -25.14 17.46
N MET A 150 8.98 -26.07 18.06
CA MET A 150 8.11 -25.84 19.21
C MET A 150 8.87 -26.10 20.52
N ILE A 151 8.95 -25.07 21.35
CA ILE A 151 9.54 -25.10 22.69
C ILE A 151 8.38 -25.18 23.68
N VAL A 152 8.16 -26.37 24.25
CA VAL A 152 7.13 -26.59 25.28
C VAL A 152 7.57 -25.89 26.56
N ASP A 153 6.62 -25.22 27.22
CA ASP A 153 6.86 -24.33 28.36
C ASP A 153 7.69 -23.09 28.05
N GLY A 154 8.09 -22.90 26.79
CA GLY A 154 8.72 -21.69 26.29
C GLY A 154 7.72 -20.54 26.13
N ASN A 155 8.19 -19.31 26.24
CA ASN A 155 7.41 -18.09 26.04
C ASN A 155 8.11 -17.11 25.09
N HIS A 156 7.62 -15.87 25.03
CA HIS A 156 8.15 -14.85 24.11
C HIS A 156 9.65 -14.59 24.26
N PHE A 157 10.20 -14.77 25.47
CA PHE A 157 11.56 -14.43 25.84
C PHE A 157 12.48 -15.64 26.08
N SER A 158 11.97 -16.88 25.96
CA SER A 158 12.75 -18.10 26.20
C SER A 158 13.97 -18.27 25.28
N THR A 159 14.08 -17.51 24.19
CA THR A 159 15.23 -17.53 23.27
C THR A 159 16.11 -16.29 23.37
N SER A 160 15.79 -15.35 24.28
CA SER A 160 16.51 -14.07 24.42
C SER A 160 17.91 -14.23 25.02
N GLY A 161 18.12 -15.28 25.83
CA GLY A 161 19.34 -15.45 26.62
C GLY A 161 19.57 -14.39 27.69
N ALA A 162 18.59 -13.52 27.96
CA ALA A 162 18.73 -12.48 28.96
C ALA A 162 18.56 -13.05 30.37
N SER A 163 19.25 -12.43 31.32
CA SER A 163 19.10 -12.69 32.74
C SER A 163 17.97 -11.83 33.33
N GLY A 164 17.46 -12.20 34.51
CA GLY A 164 16.34 -11.49 35.15
C GLY A 164 16.59 -10.01 35.47
N ASP A 165 17.84 -9.52 35.32
CA ASP A 165 18.23 -8.14 35.56
C ASP A 165 18.27 -7.29 34.26
N ASP A 166 18.38 -7.93 33.08
CA ASP A 166 18.41 -7.26 31.77
C ASP A 166 17.05 -6.68 31.36
N PHE A 167 15.99 -7.10 32.04
CA PHE A 167 14.60 -6.72 31.78
C PHE A 167 13.94 -6.09 33.00
N ALA A 168 14.64 -5.20 33.72
CA ALA A 168 14.11 -4.49 34.90
C ALA A 168 12.75 -3.78 34.70
N LEU A 169 12.33 -3.57 33.45
CA LEU A 169 11.04 -2.98 33.06
C LEU A 169 9.90 -3.98 32.86
N PHE A 170 10.17 -5.29 32.91
CA PHE A 170 9.17 -6.35 32.71
C PHE A 170 9.06 -7.24 33.96
N PRO A 171 7.84 -7.63 34.37
CA PRO A 171 7.63 -8.66 35.39
C PRO A 171 8.48 -9.91 35.12
N ARG A 172 9.21 -10.40 36.13
CA ARG A 172 10.10 -11.59 36.00
C ARG A 172 9.31 -12.83 35.56
N GLU A 173 8.03 -12.87 35.90
CA GLU A 173 7.07 -13.90 35.52
C GLU A 173 6.86 -13.98 33.99
N LEU A 174 7.20 -12.93 33.23
CA LEU A 174 7.14 -12.91 31.77
C LEU A 174 8.38 -13.49 31.09
N LEU A 175 9.50 -13.70 31.80
CA LEU A 175 10.77 -14.12 31.19
C LEU A 175 10.85 -15.63 30.90
N GLY A 176 9.93 -16.40 31.47
CA GLY A 176 9.83 -17.85 31.24
C GLY A 176 10.96 -18.62 31.94
N SER A 177 10.88 -19.95 31.85
CA SER A 177 11.90 -20.82 32.43
C SER A 177 13.07 -21.02 31.45
N ASN A 178 14.29 -21.06 31.99
CA ASN A 178 15.50 -21.52 31.30
C ASN A 178 15.84 -20.83 29.96
N PRO A 179 15.94 -19.49 29.88
CA PRO A 179 16.20 -18.76 28.64
C PRO A 179 17.54 -19.11 27.97
N GLN A 180 18.51 -19.62 28.74
CA GLN A 180 19.79 -20.10 28.20
C GLN A 180 19.63 -21.38 27.38
N VAL A 181 18.72 -22.27 27.82
CA VAL A 181 18.40 -23.52 27.11
C VAL A 181 17.70 -23.20 25.79
N GLY A 182 16.68 -22.33 25.81
CA GLY A 182 16.03 -21.91 24.56
C GLY A 182 16.96 -21.16 23.60
N LEU A 183 17.90 -20.34 24.12
CA LEU A 183 18.96 -19.74 23.29
C LEU A 183 19.90 -20.81 22.68
N SER A 184 20.20 -21.89 23.41
CA SER A 184 21.02 -23.00 22.91
C SER A 184 20.33 -23.68 21.72
N TYR A 185 19.01 -23.90 21.80
CA TYR A 185 18.20 -24.43 20.71
C TYR A 185 18.19 -23.52 19.50
N LEU A 186 17.99 -22.20 19.71
CA LEU A 186 18.05 -21.22 18.63
C LEU A 186 19.41 -21.25 17.92
N LYS A 187 20.52 -21.27 18.67
CA LYS A 187 21.88 -21.37 18.09
C LYS A 187 22.08 -22.65 17.28
N ALA A 188 21.70 -23.80 17.85
CA ALA A 188 21.89 -25.09 17.19
C ALA A 188 21.06 -25.23 15.90
N LEU A 189 19.77 -24.87 15.96
CA LEU A 189 18.86 -24.98 14.82
C LEU A 189 19.12 -23.90 13.77
N SER A 190 19.47 -22.67 14.15
CA SER A 190 19.85 -21.63 13.18
C SER A 190 21.13 -21.98 12.45
N LEU A 191 22.13 -22.54 13.13
CA LEU A 191 23.35 -23.04 12.50
C LEU A 191 23.04 -24.13 11.48
N ALA A 192 22.22 -25.12 11.86
CA ALA A 192 21.80 -26.19 10.94
C ALA A 192 21.02 -25.64 9.73
N PHE A 193 20.11 -24.69 9.97
CA PHE A 193 19.26 -24.08 8.95
C PHE A 193 20.05 -23.25 7.95
N VAL A 194 20.90 -22.32 8.43
CA VAL A 194 21.73 -21.45 7.59
C VAL A 194 22.74 -22.28 6.80
N ASN A 195 23.42 -23.24 7.43
CA ASN A 195 24.36 -24.09 6.69
C ASN A 195 23.66 -24.92 5.61
N THR A 196 22.45 -25.40 5.86
CA THR A 196 21.69 -26.19 4.88
C THR A 196 21.17 -25.33 3.72
N HIS A 197 20.52 -24.20 4.01
CA HIS A 197 19.72 -23.46 3.02
C HIS A 197 20.41 -22.24 2.41
N ILE A 198 21.41 -21.68 3.10
CA ILE A 198 22.17 -20.51 2.60
C ILE A 198 23.52 -20.95 2.04
N ARG A 199 24.25 -21.79 2.76
CA ARG A 199 25.57 -22.29 2.36
C ARG A 199 25.52 -23.60 1.56
N ASP A 200 24.33 -24.18 1.39
CA ASP A 200 24.08 -25.42 0.65
C ASP A 200 24.92 -26.64 1.11
N LEU A 201 25.23 -26.69 2.41
CA LEU A 201 26.01 -27.77 3.01
C LEU A 201 25.11 -28.96 3.35
N GLN A 202 25.03 -29.92 2.44
CA GLN A 202 24.14 -31.09 2.54
C GLN A 202 24.33 -31.91 3.84
N ASN A 203 25.55 -31.94 4.38
CA ASN A 203 25.86 -32.63 5.63
C ASN A 203 25.17 -32.04 6.87
N TYR A 204 24.55 -30.85 6.77
CA TYR A 204 23.76 -30.26 7.85
C TYR A 204 22.27 -30.64 7.84
N ARG A 205 21.75 -31.20 6.75
CA ARG A 205 20.33 -31.64 6.65
C ARG A 205 19.89 -32.58 7.79
N PRO A 206 20.70 -33.56 8.25
CA PRO A 206 20.31 -34.43 9.36
C PRO A 206 20.02 -33.68 10.67
N TYR A 207 20.60 -32.50 10.88
CA TYR A 207 20.38 -31.66 12.07
C TYR A 207 19.08 -30.86 12.00
N LEU A 208 18.38 -30.87 10.86
CA LEU A 208 17.03 -30.35 10.72
C LEU A 208 16.03 -31.51 10.75
N SER A 209 16.12 -32.40 11.74
CA SER A 209 15.26 -33.59 11.85
C SER A 209 14.55 -33.66 13.20
N VAL A 210 13.44 -34.38 13.24
CA VAL A 210 12.67 -34.63 14.47
C VAL A 210 13.55 -35.34 15.51
N SER A 211 14.36 -36.31 15.08
CA SER A 211 15.29 -37.05 15.95
C SER A 211 16.37 -36.15 16.54
N TYR A 212 16.93 -35.23 15.76
CA TYR A 212 17.93 -34.30 16.28
C TYR A 212 17.33 -33.27 17.26
N ALA A 213 16.14 -32.75 16.98
CA ALA A 213 15.44 -31.88 17.93
C ALA A 213 15.18 -32.59 19.27
N LYS A 214 14.76 -33.86 19.22
CA LYS A 214 14.61 -34.70 20.43
C LYS A 214 15.94 -34.94 21.15
N PHE A 215 17.04 -35.06 20.41
CA PHE A 215 18.37 -35.20 20.99
C PHE A 215 18.84 -33.90 21.68
N LEU A 216 18.52 -32.73 21.13
CA LEU A 216 18.81 -31.43 21.73
C LEU A 216 17.93 -31.14 22.96
N SER A 217 16.71 -31.67 22.99
CA SER A 217 15.72 -31.42 24.04
C SER A 217 16.25 -31.75 25.43
N GLU A 218 16.21 -30.78 26.33
CA GLU A 218 16.52 -30.89 27.75
C GLU A 218 15.22 -31.00 28.57
N ASN A 219 15.27 -31.76 29.67
CA ASN A 219 14.11 -31.97 30.57
C ASN A 219 13.52 -30.67 31.13
N SER A 220 14.30 -29.59 31.14
CA SER A 220 13.89 -28.29 31.67
C SER A 220 13.10 -27.44 30.67
N LEU A 221 13.12 -27.81 29.38
CA LEU A 221 12.46 -27.08 28.30
C LEU A 221 12.37 -27.97 27.05
N ASP A 222 11.26 -28.67 26.83
CA ASP A 222 11.17 -29.65 25.74
C ASP A 222 11.14 -29.00 24.35
N LEU A 223 11.85 -29.61 23.39
CA LEU A 223 11.96 -29.17 22.01
C LEU A 223 11.41 -30.20 21.04
N HIS A 224 10.47 -29.76 20.19
CA HIS A 224 9.94 -30.54 19.07
C HIS A 224 10.18 -29.82 17.75
N LEU A 225 10.44 -30.59 16.69
CA LEU A 225 10.52 -30.07 15.33
C LEU A 225 9.42 -30.69 14.49
N VAL A 226 8.59 -29.85 13.88
CA VAL A 226 7.49 -30.26 13.00
C VAL A 226 7.81 -29.76 11.59
N LYS A 227 7.71 -30.65 10.59
CA LYS A 227 7.97 -30.31 9.18
C LYS A 227 6.70 -30.20 8.33
N SER A 228 5.61 -30.78 8.82
CA SER A 228 4.30 -30.73 8.18
C SER A 228 3.24 -30.75 9.26
N LEU A 229 2.22 -29.92 9.07
CA LEU A 229 1.02 -29.86 9.89
C LEU A 229 -0.11 -29.39 8.97
N THR A 230 -1.18 -30.17 8.86
CA THR A 230 -2.37 -29.77 8.09
C THR A 230 -3.41 -29.12 9.00
N PRO A 231 -4.35 -28.33 8.44
CA PRO A 231 -5.48 -27.81 9.21
C PRO A 231 -6.27 -28.91 9.92
N GLU A 232 -6.53 -30.03 9.23
CA GLU A 232 -7.31 -31.16 9.76
C GLU A 232 -6.61 -31.80 10.97
N GLN A 233 -5.29 -31.99 10.89
CA GLN A 233 -4.49 -32.51 12.00
C GLN A 233 -4.52 -31.59 13.23
N LEU A 234 -4.51 -30.27 13.02
CA LEU A 234 -4.63 -29.31 14.11
C LEU A 234 -6.06 -29.29 14.67
N GLU A 235 -7.09 -29.37 13.83
CA GLU A 235 -8.51 -29.50 14.22
C GLU A 235 -8.75 -30.72 15.13
N GLU A 236 -8.21 -31.89 14.77
CA GLU A 236 -8.31 -33.12 15.57
C GLU A 236 -7.66 -33.00 16.95
N SER A 237 -6.70 -32.09 17.13
CA SER A 237 -6.06 -31.86 18.43
C SER A 237 -6.95 -31.10 19.42
N PHE A 238 -7.97 -30.39 18.93
CA PHE A 238 -8.94 -29.70 19.78
C PHE A 238 -10.03 -30.68 20.23
N ARG A 239 -10.37 -30.64 21.52
CA ARG A 239 -11.51 -31.42 22.07
C ARG A 239 -12.89 -30.90 21.63
N SER A 240 -12.92 -29.76 20.96
CA SER A 240 -14.09 -29.01 20.49
C SER A 240 -13.72 -28.23 19.23
N GLN A 241 -14.65 -27.48 18.63
CA GLN A 241 -14.28 -26.58 17.52
C GLN A 241 -13.14 -25.63 17.94
N PRO A 242 -12.17 -25.37 17.04
CA PRO A 242 -11.09 -24.42 17.30
C PRO A 242 -11.65 -23.06 17.71
N PRO A 243 -11.06 -22.37 18.70
CA PRO A 243 -11.54 -21.06 19.17
C PRO A 243 -11.42 -19.97 18.08
N GLN A 244 -10.56 -20.18 17.08
CA GLN A 244 -10.44 -19.35 15.89
C GLN A 244 -10.26 -20.26 14.66
N SER A 245 -10.81 -19.84 13.52
CA SER A 245 -10.60 -20.57 12.26
C SER A 245 -9.11 -20.68 11.93
N ILE A 246 -8.65 -21.89 11.61
CA ILE A 246 -7.24 -22.18 11.27
C ILE A 246 -6.85 -21.48 9.98
N ILE A 247 -7.68 -21.60 8.95
CA ILE A 247 -7.55 -20.83 7.71
C ILE A 247 -8.69 -19.82 7.72
N PRO A 248 -8.50 -18.64 8.34
CA PRO A 248 -9.50 -17.61 8.30
C PRO A 248 -9.65 -17.19 6.84
N GLN A 249 -10.81 -17.51 6.28
CA GLN A 249 -11.20 -16.93 5.01
C GLN A 249 -11.11 -15.42 5.22
N LEU A 250 -10.32 -14.74 4.38
CA LEU A 250 -10.65 -13.37 4.09
C LEU A 250 -12.16 -13.37 3.83
N ALA A 251 -12.89 -12.43 4.41
CA ALA A 251 -14.02 -11.93 3.69
C ALA A 251 -13.39 -11.33 2.42
N ILE A 252 -13.08 -12.18 1.45
CA ILE A 252 -13.49 -11.94 0.10
C ILE A 252 -14.99 -11.84 0.29
N GLU A 253 -15.48 -10.65 0.68
CA GLU A 253 -16.71 -10.22 0.08
C GLU A 253 -16.42 -10.42 -1.41
N PRO A 254 -17.01 -11.43 -2.07
CA PRO A 254 -16.87 -11.52 -3.51
C PRO A 254 -17.21 -10.12 -3.98
N ILE A 255 -16.25 -9.36 -4.58
CA ILE A 255 -16.39 -7.92 -4.91
C ILE A 255 -17.88 -7.68 -5.04
N PRO A 256 -18.54 -7.08 -4.02
CA PRO A 256 -19.95 -7.33 -3.75
C PRO A 256 -20.62 -7.45 -5.08
N LYS A 257 -21.07 -8.67 -5.45
CA LYS A 257 -21.77 -8.82 -6.71
C LYS A 257 -23.00 -8.00 -6.46
N ARG A 258 -22.93 -6.75 -6.92
CA ARG A 258 -23.58 -5.62 -6.28
C ARG A 258 -24.99 -6.03 -5.90
N SER A 259 -25.28 -6.11 -4.60
CA SER A 259 -26.50 -6.78 -4.12
C SER A 259 -27.76 -6.15 -4.71
N GLU A 260 -27.65 -4.89 -5.11
CA GLU A 260 -28.61 -4.09 -5.85
C GLU A 260 -27.87 -3.10 -6.76
N THR A 261 -28.43 -2.65 -7.90
CA THR A 261 -27.78 -1.66 -8.80
C THR A 261 -27.52 -0.30 -8.13
N VAL A 262 -26.69 0.59 -8.71
CA VAL A 262 -26.54 1.98 -8.17
C VAL A 262 -27.90 2.62 -8.05
N LEU A 263 -28.74 2.46 -9.06
CA LEU A 263 -30.06 3.08 -9.09
C LEU A 263 -30.96 2.56 -7.99
N ASP A 264 -30.93 1.25 -7.72
CA ASP A 264 -31.73 0.68 -6.62
C ASP A 264 -31.26 1.20 -5.27
N GLN A 265 -29.95 1.29 -5.06
CA GLN A 265 -29.37 1.86 -3.84
C GLN A 265 -29.74 3.35 -3.67
N ILE A 266 -29.66 4.15 -4.74
CA ILE A 266 -30.06 5.56 -4.72
C ILE A 266 -31.57 5.66 -4.45
N LYS A 267 -32.39 4.83 -5.11
CA LYS A 267 -33.85 4.79 -4.94
C LYS A 267 -34.25 4.44 -3.51
N ARG A 268 -33.50 3.54 -2.85
CA ARG A 268 -33.73 3.11 -1.47
C ARG A 268 -33.24 4.13 -0.45
N THR A 269 -32.09 4.77 -0.69
CA THR A 269 -31.46 5.67 0.29
C THR A 269 -31.83 7.14 0.11
N GLY A 270 -32.27 7.55 -1.08
CA GLY A 270 -32.46 8.95 -1.44
C GLY A 270 -31.15 9.74 -1.59
N THR A 271 -29.99 9.06 -1.62
CA THR A 271 -28.67 9.72 -1.61
C THR A 271 -27.79 9.27 -2.77
N ILE A 272 -27.02 10.20 -3.32
CA ILE A 272 -25.95 9.92 -4.29
C ILE A 272 -24.61 10.21 -3.61
N LYS A 273 -23.85 9.16 -3.28
CA LYS A 273 -22.51 9.29 -2.70
C LYS A 273 -21.49 9.47 -3.81
N VAL A 274 -20.67 10.51 -3.71
CA VAL A 274 -19.68 10.83 -4.75
C VAL A 274 -18.32 11.13 -4.14
N GLY A 275 -17.27 10.57 -4.73
CA GLY A 275 -15.89 10.88 -4.38
C GLY A 275 -15.41 12.16 -5.08
N ILE A 276 -14.81 13.09 -4.33
CA ILE A 276 -14.28 14.35 -4.88
C ILE A 276 -12.93 14.68 -4.21
N ARG A 277 -11.96 15.07 -5.04
CA ARG A 277 -10.64 15.57 -4.59
C ARG A 277 -10.77 16.96 -3.99
N LYS A 278 -10.12 17.25 -2.86
CA LYS A 278 -10.14 18.60 -2.25
C LYS A 278 -8.99 19.52 -2.66
N ASP A 279 -8.03 18.99 -3.41
CA ASP A 279 -6.76 19.63 -3.74
C ASP A 279 -6.55 19.78 -5.25
N ALA A 280 -7.55 19.45 -6.07
CA ALA A 280 -7.43 19.31 -7.52
C ALA A 280 -8.27 20.37 -8.26
N ALA A 281 -8.01 21.64 -7.98
CA ALA A 281 -8.62 22.72 -8.75
C ALA A 281 -8.18 22.66 -10.22
N PRO A 282 -9.07 22.97 -11.18
CA PRO A 282 -10.44 23.47 -11.01
C PRO A 282 -11.52 22.37 -10.87
N PHE A 283 -11.15 21.08 -10.79
CA PHE A 283 -12.12 19.97 -10.77
C PHE A 283 -12.80 19.81 -9.41
N GLY A 284 -12.02 19.76 -8.34
CA GLY A 284 -12.54 19.61 -6.99
C GLY A 284 -11.61 20.27 -5.99
N TYR A 285 -12.16 21.14 -5.15
CA TYR A 285 -11.42 21.76 -4.07
C TYR A 285 -12.29 22.30 -2.96
N ILE A 286 -11.67 22.55 -1.81
CA ILE A 286 -12.25 23.34 -0.72
C ILE A 286 -11.79 24.79 -0.86
N ASP A 287 -12.73 25.73 -0.91
CA ASP A 287 -12.43 27.17 -0.97
C ASP A 287 -12.05 27.75 0.40
N THR A 288 -11.79 29.07 0.45
CA THR A 288 -11.40 29.75 1.69
C THR A 288 -12.50 29.79 2.75
N LYS A 289 -13.75 29.47 2.39
CA LYS A 289 -14.90 29.38 3.31
C LYS A 289 -15.12 27.95 3.83
N GLY A 290 -14.32 26.99 3.39
CA GLY A 290 -14.48 25.58 3.76
C GLY A 290 -15.52 24.85 2.91
N GLU A 291 -15.99 25.43 1.80
CA GLU A 291 -17.01 24.84 0.94
C GLU A 291 -16.40 24.08 -0.24
N TRP A 292 -17.07 22.99 -0.65
CA TRP A 292 -16.74 22.31 -1.90
C TRP A 292 -17.04 23.21 -3.11
N LYS A 293 -16.04 23.31 -4.00
CA LYS A 293 -16.10 23.99 -5.29
C LYS A 293 -15.42 23.13 -6.36
N GLY A 294 -15.61 23.54 -7.61
CA GLY A 294 -14.99 22.93 -8.76
C GLY A 294 -15.99 22.27 -9.70
N TYR A 295 -15.53 22.04 -10.92
CA TYR A 295 -16.31 21.45 -12.00
C TYR A 295 -16.98 20.14 -11.59
N CYS A 296 -16.25 19.20 -10.97
CA CYS A 296 -16.80 17.92 -10.55
C CYS A 296 -17.87 18.08 -9.47
N PHE A 297 -17.72 19.01 -8.53
CA PHE A 297 -18.75 19.24 -7.51
C PHE A 297 -20.05 19.77 -8.12
N GLU A 298 -19.95 20.76 -9.02
CA GLU A 298 -21.12 21.32 -9.71
C GLU A 298 -21.79 20.30 -10.63
N LEU A 299 -20.98 19.58 -11.41
CA LEU A 299 -21.43 18.53 -12.31
C LEU A 299 -22.18 17.42 -11.56
N LEU A 300 -21.64 16.97 -10.43
CA LEU A 300 -22.27 15.91 -9.63
C LEU A 300 -23.52 16.37 -8.89
N ASN A 301 -23.59 17.65 -8.50
CA ASN A 301 -24.83 18.22 -7.98
C ASN A 301 -25.94 18.29 -9.03
N SER A 302 -25.61 18.43 -10.31
CA SER A 302 -26.59 18.39 -11.41
C SER A 302 -26.95 16.96 -11.85
N LEU A 303 -26.07 15.98 -11.63
CA LEU A 303 -26.36 14.56 -11.93
C LEU A 303 -27.62 14.06 -11.23
N LYS A 304 -27.93 14.59 -10.04
CA LYS A 304 -29.13 14.20 -9.27
C LYS A 304 -30.43 14.35 -10.06
N ASP A 305 -30.54 15.37 -10.91
CA ASP A 305 -31.76 15.63 -11.69
C ASP A 305 -31.93 14.58 -12.79
N LYS A 306 -30.82 14.20 -13.46
CA LYS A 306 -30.80 13.10 -14.42
C LYS A 306 -31.19 11.78 -13.76
N VAL A 307 -30.65 11.50 -12.58
CA VAL A 307 -30.96 10.26 -11.84
C VAL A 307 -32.42 10.24 -11.37
N ALA A 308 -32.94 11.36 -10.87
CA ALA A 308 -34.35 11.47 -10.48
C ALA A 308 -35.30 11.20 -11.66
N GLN A 309 -34.97 11.73 -12.86
CA GLN A 309 -35.71 11.43 -14.09
C GLN A 309 -35.67 9.94 -14.44
N GLN A 310 -34.49 9.29 -14.35
CA GLN A 310 -34.37 7.85 -14.61
C GLN A 310 -35.16 6.99 -13.63
N LEU A 311 -35.36 7.46 -12.39
CA LEU A 311 -36.13 6.76 -11.37
C LEU A 311 -37.65 6.93 -11.50
N ASN A 312 -38.14 7.79 -12.42
CA ASN A 312 -39.57 8.09 -12.62
C ASN A 312 -40.31 8.43 -11.30
N LYS A 313 -39.63 9.11 -10.37
CA LYS A 313 -40.21 9.51 -9.09
C LYS A 313 -39.84 10.95 -8.74
N PRO A 314 -40.74 11.73 -8.12
CA PRO A 314 -40.42 13.03 -7.57
C PRO A 314 -39.67 12.85 -6.23
N ILE A 315 -38.47 12.27 -6.27
CA ILE A 315 -37.59 12.17 -5.10
C ILE A 315 -36.57 13.28 -5.19
N GLU A 316 -36.48 14.11 -4.15
CA GLU A 316 -35.36 15.00 -3.97
C GLU A 316 -34.14 14.18 -3.54
N LEU A 317 -33.17 14.03 -4.44
CA LEU A 317 -31.94 13.29 -4.17
C LEU A 317 -30.90 14.21 -3.52
N LYS A 318 -30.27 13.72 -2.44
CA LYS A 318 -29.18 14.44 -1.77
C LYS A 318 -27.82 13.92 -2.27
N VAL A 319 -26.96 14.82 -2.71
CA VAL A 319 -25.56 14.49 -3.03
C VAL A 319 -24.73 14.55 -1.76
N ILE A 320 -23.98 13.48 -1.48
CA ILE A 320 -23.05 13.38 -0.35
C ILE A 320 -21.64 13.28 -0.91
N GLY A 321 -20.87 14.36 -0.75
CA GLY A 321 -19.45 14.39 -1.10
C GLY A 321 -18.62 13.65 -0.07
N ILE A 322 -17.80 12.71 -0.52
CA ILE A 322 -16.78 12.00 0.26
C ILE A 322 -15.42 12.40 -0.30
N GLN A 323 -14.49 12.77 0.57
CA GLN A 323 -13.15 13.17 0.13
C GLN A 323 -12.43 11.98 -0.51
N SER A 324 -12.00 12.14 -1.77
CA SER A 324 -11.06 11.24 -2.43
C SER A 324 -9.63 11.79 -2.36
N THR A 325 -8.64 10.93 -2.57
CA THR A 325 -7.20 11.24 -2.66
C THR A 325 -6.60 10.57 -3.90
N LEU A 326 -5.31 10.82 -4.18
CA LEU A 326 -4.62 10.12 -5.29
C LEU A 326 -4.61 8.60 -5.08
N GLU A 327 -4.53 8.19 -3.83
CA GLU A 327 -4.30 6.83 -3.39
C GLU A 327 -5.61 6.05 -3.21
N ASN A 328 -6.65 6.67 -2.63
CA ASN A 328 -7.89 5.95 -2.28
C ASN A 328 -8.97 5.97 -3.38
N ARG A 329 -8.88 6.85 -4.38
CA ARG A 329 -9.95 7.12 -5.36
C ARG A 329 -10.50 5.90 -6.08
N PHE A 330 -9.65 4.91 -6.35
CA PHE A 330 -10.08 3.65 -6.99
C PHE A 330 -10.74 2.71 -5.98
N ALA A 331 -10.17 2.61 -4.77
CA ALA A 331 -10.68 1.75 -3.72
C ALA A 331 -12.09 2.16 -3.27
N ILE A 332 -12.34 3.46 -3.05
CA ILE A 332 -13.66 3.93 -2.60
C ILE A 332 -14.79 3.67 -3.62
N VAL A 333 -14.47 3.51 -4.91
CA VAL A 333 -15.44 3.12 -5.95
C VAL A 333 -15.58 1.61 -6.02
N ARG A 334 -14.45 0.88 -6.02
CA ARG A 334 -14.42 -0.59 -6.08
C ARG A 334 -15.11 -1.22 -4.86
N ASP A 335 -14.90 -0.63 -3.70
CA ASP A 335 -15.44 -1.07 -2.41
C ASP A 335 -16.82 -0.43 -2.14
N GLU A 336 -17.44 0.18 -3.17
CA GLU A 336 -18.81 0.72 -3.17
C GLU A 336 -19.11 1.77 -2.08
N THR A 337 -18.07 2.38 -1.51
CA THR A 337 -18.19 3.48 -0.54
C THR A 337 -18.85 4.70 -1.20
N VAL A 338 -18.56 4.94 -2.48
CA VAL A 338 -19.19 5.94 -3.34
C VAL A 338 -19.78 5.30 -4.60
N HIS A 339 -20.77 5.95 -5.20
CA HIS A 339 -21.38 5.49 -6.46
C HIS A 339 -20.54 5.83 -7.69
N LEU A 340 -19.69 6.87 -7.58
CA LEU A 340 -18.66 7.25 -8.55
C LEU A 340 -17.64 8.15 -7.87
N GLU A 341 -16.50 8.35 -8.52
CA GLU A 341 -15.54 9.41 -8.18
C GLU A 341 -15.35 10.33 -9.40
N CYS A 342 -15.31 11.65 -9.16
CA CYS A 342 -14.99 12.65 -10.16
C CYS A 342 -13.78 13.48 -9.71
N GLY A 343 -12.76 13.50 -10.56
CA GLY A 343 -11.54 14.24 -10.37
C GLY A 343 -10.62 14.13 -11.59
N PRO A 344 -9.35 14.53 -11.47
CA PRO A 344 -8.35 14.40 -12.52
C PRO A 344 -7.88 12.94 -12.64
N ASN A 345 -8.72 12.07 -13.22
CA ASN A 345 -8.40 10.66 -13.39
C ASN A 345 -8.09 10.35 -14.84
N THR A 346 -6.80 10.21 -15.16
CA THR A 346 -6.37 9.69 -16.45
C THR A 346 -6.95 8.31 -16.71
N ILE A 347 -7.72 8.20 -17.80
CA ILE A 347 -8.33 6.97 -18.29
C ILE A 347 -7.23 6.01 -18.73
N ARG A 348 -7.28 4.77 -18.22
CA ARG A 348 -6.32 3.71 -18.52
C ARG A 348 -6.87 2.33 -18.15
N SER A 349 -6.30 1.25 -18.69
CA SER A 349 -6.90 -0.10 -18.63
C SER A 349 -6.39 -0.98 -17.50
N GLU A 350 -5.27 -0.63 -16.86
CA GLU A 350 -4.60 -1.48 -15.88
C GLU A 350 -5.22 -1.49 -14.47
N ILE A 351 -6.31 -0.72 -14.25
CA ILE A 351 -6.91 -0.61 -12.92
C ILE A 351 -8.06 -1.61 -12.77
N GLU A 352 -7.85 -2.60 -11.91
CA GLU A 352 -8.85 -3.63 -11.63
C GLU A 352 -10.02 -3.11 -10.77
N GLY A 353 -11.18 -3.74 -10.94
CA GLY A 353 -12.39 -3.47 -10.13
C GLY A 353 -13.18 -2.21 -10.50
N ILE A 354 -12.72 -1.39 -11.44
CA ILE A 354 -13.41 -0.17 -11.89
C ILE A 354 -13.59 -0.10 -13.41
N LYS A 355 -14.35 0.88 -13.87
CA LYS A 355 -14.42 1.36 -15.26
C LYS A 355 -14.36 2.88 -15.29
N PHE A 356 -13.91 3.44 -16.41
CA PHE A 356 -13.99 4.88 -16.65
C PHE A 356 -15.28 5.25 -17.42
N SER A 357 -15.77 6.47 -17.19
CA SER A 357 -16.78 7.10 -18.06
C SER A 357 -16.20 7.47 -19.43
N THR A 358 -17.03 8.01 -20.32
CA THR A 358 -16.53 8.80 -21.45
C THR A 358 -15.69 9.98 -20.95
N PRO A 359 -14.67 10.40 -21.71
CA PRO A 359 -13.79 11.48 -21.31
C PRO A 359 -14.55 12.81 -21.24
N PHE A 360 -14.27 13.62 -20.23
CA PHE A 360 -14.87 14.96 -20.06
C PHE A 360 -13.83 16.09 -20.11
N PHE A 361 -12.53 15.77 -20.07
CA PHE A 361 -11.46 16.74 -20.16
C PHE A 361 -10.21 16.12 -20.79
N ILE A 362 -9.38 16.96 -21.41
CA ILE A 362 -8.09 16.60 -22.00
C ILE A 362 -7.00 17.51 -21.44
N THR A 363 -5.85 16.94 -21.12
CA THR A 363 -4.70 17.64 -20.58
C THR A 363 -3.42 16.84 -20.85
N GLY A 364 -2.33 17.23 -20.22
CA GLY A 364 -1.08 16.52 -20.22
C GLY A 364 -0.13 17.10 -19.18
N THR A 365 0.96 16.40 -18.92
CA THR A 365 2.02 16.79 -17.99
C THR A 365 2.78 17.99 -18.54
N HIS A 366 2.94 19.01 -17.68
CA HIS A 366 3.86 20.12 -17.87
C HIS A 366 4.72 20.30 -16.61
N LEU A 367 5.70 21.19 -16.70
CA LEU A 367 6.43 21.74 -15.57
C LEU A 367 5.94 23.16 -15.32
N LEU A 368 5.59 23.48 -14.08
CA LEU A 368 5.40 24.87 -13.66
C LEU A 368 6.78 25.46 -13.32
N VAL A 369 7.09 26.62 -13.89
CA VAL A 369 8.40 27.27 -13.77
C VAL A 369 8.24 28.75 -13.43
N ASP A 370 9.25 29.36 -12.80
CA ASP A 370 9.32 30.82 -12.64
C ASP A 370 9.99 31.43 -13.88
N SER A 371 9.27 32.30 -14.59
CA SER A 371 9.74 32.97 -15.80
C SER A 371 10.86 33.99 -15.52
N GLN A 372 11.05 34.41 -14.27
CA GLN A 372 12.21 35.21 -13.85
C GLN A 372 13.50 34.38 -13.76
N GLN A 373 13.38 33.05 -13.78
CA GLN A 373 14.50 32.11 -13.84
C GLN A 373 14.40 31.30 -15.14
N PRO A 374 14.62 31.93 -16.32
CA PRO A 374 14.34 31.31 -17.60
C PRO A 374 15.21 30.06 -17.80
N ARG A 375 14.55 28.90 -17.75
CA ARG A 375 15.11 27.61 -18.15
C ARG A 375 14.27 27.07 -19.29
N VAL A 376 14.93 26.61 -20.36
CA VAL A 376 14.25 25.97 -21.48
C VAL A 376 14.01 24.52 -21.10
N PHE A 377 12.74 24.12 -21.01
CA PHE A 377 12.35 22.73 -20.83
C PHE A 377 11.80 22.23 -22.16
N ASN A 378 12.40 21.17 -22.71
CA ASN A 378 11.83 20.45 -23.84
C ASN A 378 11.97 18.94 -23.62
N ARG A 379 11.16 18.15 -24.32
CA ARG A 379 11.06 16.70 -24.14
C ARG A 379 12.38 15.93 -24.33
N TYR A 380 13.30 16.48 -25.12
CA TYR A 380 14.53 15.82 -25.54
C TYR A 380 15.78 16.37 -24.83
N GLN A 381 15.63 17.39 -23.98
CA GLN A 381 16.71 17.95 -23.19
C GLN A 381 16.82 17.22 -21.86
N SER A 382 18.07 16.98 -21.44
CA SER A 382 18.32 16.46 -20.11
C SER A 382 18.02 17.52 -19.05
N LEU A 383 17.32 17.12 -17.99
CA LEU A 383 17.03 17.96 -16.83
C LEU A 383 18.04 17.69 -15.70
N ASP A 384 19.30 17.46 -16.07
CA ASP A 384 20.36 17.05 -15.16
C ASP A 384 20.47 18.01 -13.97
N SER A 385 20.47 17.45 -12.76
CA SER A 385 20.64 18.19 -11.50
C SER A 385 19.54 19.23 -11.17
N LEU A 386 18.47 19.33 -11.96
CA LEU A 386 17.34 20.20 -11.64
C LEU A 386 16.46 19.56 -10.56
N LYS A 387 16.04 20.35 -9.58
CA LYS A 387 15.09 19.95 -8.54
C LYS A 387 13.67 20.00 -9.09
N ILE A 388 13.09 18.83 -9.36
CA ILE A 388 11.74 18.71 -9.90
C ILE A 388 10.80 18.20 -8.82
N GLY A 389 9.86 19.04 -8.41
CA GLY A 389 8.81 18.69 -7.48
C GLY A 389 7.74 17.81 -8.14
N VAL A 390 7.28 16.77 -7.45
CA VAL A 390 6.21 15.87 -7.91
C VAL A 390 5.28 15.47 -6.77
N LEU A 391 4.08 15.00 -7.11
CA LEU A 391 3.23 14.25 -6.17
C LEU A 391 3.56 12.75 -6.25
N PRO A 392 3.71 12.06 -5.11
CA PRO A 392 4.03 10.64 -5.10
C PRO A 392 2.89 9.79 -5.68
N SER A 393 3.23 8.62 -6.22
CA SER A 393 2.32 7.64 -6.80
C SER A 393 1.46 8.19 -7.94
N SER A 394 1.90 9.28 -8.59
CA SER A 394 1.21 9.88 -9.73
C SER A 394 1.75 9.37 -11.06
N LEU A 395 0.94 9.45 -12.12
CA LEU A 395 1.42 9.17 -13.48
C LEU A 395 2.50 10.18 -13.91
N THR A 396 2.41 11.42 -13.44
CA THR A 396 3.44 12.43 -13.66
C THR A 396 4.76 12.05 -13.01
N GLU A 397 4.77 11.58 -11.75
CA GLU A 397 6.00 11.08 -11.12
C GLU A 397 6.62 9.96 -11.96
N ARG A 398 5.81 8.95 -12.34
CA ARG A 398 6.27 7.84 -13.18
C ARG A 398 6.87 8.35 -14.49
N PHE A 399 6.23 9.34 -15.12
CA PHE A 399 6.70 9.94 -16.36
C PHE A 399 8.04 10.68 -16.17
N ILE A 400 8.19 11.45 -15.08
CA ILE A 400 9.44 12.14 -14.76
C ILE A 400 10.57 11.13 -14.49
N ASP A 401 10.32 10.09 -13.69
CA ASP A 401 11.30 9.04 -13.40
C ASP A 401 11.78 8.33 -14.68
N GLN A 402 10.89 8.10 -15.64
CA GLN A 402 11.22 7.42 -16.90
C GLN A 402 11.88 8.32 -17.93
N THR A 403 11.49 9.60 -18.00
CA THR A 403 11.93 10.52 -19.07
C THR A 403 13.15 11.33 -18.66
N TYR A 404 13.28 11.67 -17.38
CA TYR A 404 14.32 12.54 -16.83
C TYR A 404 14.99 11.91 -15.60
N PRO A 405 15.63 10.73 -15.73
CA PRO A 405 16.17 9.97 -14.59
C PRO A 405 17.28 10.71 -13.81
N ASN A 406 17.93 11.70 -14.43
CA ASN A 406 18.98 12.50 -13.82
C ASN A 406 18.48 13.78 -13.11
N ALA A 407 17.17 14.04 -13.14
CA ALA A 407 16.58 15.13 -12.39
C ALA A 407 16.56 14.79 -10.89
N GLN A 408 16.82 15.77 -10.04
CA GLN A 408 16.67 15.61 -8.59
C GLN A 408 15.18 15.69 -8.23
N LYS A 409 14.53 14.54 -8.09
CA LYS A 409 13.11 14.47 -7.70
C LYS A 409 12.90 14.92 -6.24
N ILE A 410 11.95 15.83 -6.02
CA ILE A 410 11.49 16.28 -4.70
C ILE A 410 10.01 15.91 -4.54
N VAL A 411 9.67 15.13 -3.52
CA VAL A 411 8.32 14.59 -3.34
C VAL A 411 7.52 15.46 -2.38
N PHE A 412 6.30 15.83 -2.79
CA PHE A 412 5.34 16.56 -1.96
C PHE A 412 4.10 15.70 -1.70
N PRO A 413 4.04 14.95 -0.58
CA PRO A 413 2.95 14.01 -0.30
C PRO A 413 1.69 14.68 0.23
N GLY A 414 0.59 13.92 0.22
CA GLY A 414 -0.65 14.30 0.87
C GLY A 414 -1.51 15.30 0.09
N ASP A 415 -2.65 15.65 0.69
CA ASP A 415 -3.69 16.51 0.10
C ASP A 415 -3.32 18.01 0.08
N ILE A 416 -2.19 18.39 0.68
CA ILE A 416 -1.60 19.73 0.57
C ILE A 416 -0.34 19.74 -0.31
N GLY A 417 0.08 18.58 -0.82
CA GLY A 417 1.35 18.41 -1.53
C GLY A 417 1.48 19.31 -2.75
N ARG A 418 0.40 19.47 -3.54
CA ARG A 418 0.42 20.35 -4.73
C ARG A 418 0.64 21.80 -4.34
N SER A 419 -0.05 22.25 -3.29
CA SER A 419 0.09 23.62 -2.79
C SER A 419 1.48 23.88 -2.23
N GLN A 420 2.04 22.92 -1.48
CA GLN A 420 3.40 22.98 -0.97
C GLN A 420 4.44 22.98 -2.10
N GLY A 421 4.25 22.16 -3.13
CA GLY A 421 5.14 22.10 -4.28
C GLY A 421 5.19 23.40 -5.06
N VAL A 422 4.04 24.02 -5.31
CA VAL A 422 4.01 25.36 -5.95
C VAL A 422 4.63 26.43 -5.04
N LYS A 423 4.42 26.37 -3.72
CA LYS A 423 5.09 27.30 -2.78
C LYS A 423 6.61 27.11 -2.74
N ALA A 424 7.07 25.86 -2.80
CA ALA A 424 8.50 25.56 -2.90
C ALA A 424 9.11 26.14 -4.18
N LEU A 425 8.37 26.09 -5.30
CA LEU A 425 8.80 26.76 -6.54
C LEU A 425 8.89 28.28 -6.37
N VAL A 426 7.87 28.91 -5.78
CA VAL A 426 7.86 30.36 -5.48
C VAL A 426 9.05 30.77 -4.60
N ASN A 427 9.40 29.92 -3.64
CA ASN A 427 10.54 30.14 -2.74
C ASN A 427 11.90 29.81 -3.36
N SER A 428 11.93 29.32 -4.61
CA SER A 428 13.14 28.81 -5.28
C SER A 428 13.80 27.61 -4.57
N ASP A 429 13.03 26.84 -3.78
CA ASP A 429 13.49 25.60 -3.15
C ASP A 429 13.61 24.45 -4.19
N ILE A 430 12.82 24.53 -5.26
CA ILE A 430 12.82 23.64 -6.43
C ILE A 430 12.86 24.46 -7.72
N ASP A 431 13.35 23.86 -8.80
CA ASP A 431 13.47 24.52 -10.11
C ASP A 431 12.16 24.45 -10.91
N ALA A 432 11.37 23.39 -10.73
CA ALA A 432 10.07 23.24 -11.35
C ALA A 432 9.15 22.31 -10.57
N PHE A 433 7.84 22.44 -10.76
CA PHE A 433 6.85 21.51 -10.21
C PHE A 433 6.09 20.80 -11.34
N ALA A 434 6.20 19.48 -11.43
CA ALA A 434 5.57 18.68 -12.49
C ALA A 434 4.17 18.22 -12.08
N SER A 435 3.18 18.51 -12.93
CA SER A 435 1.80 18.02 -12.81
C SER A 435 1.07 18.22 -14.14
N ASP A 436 -0.16 17.73 -14.24
CA ASP A 436 -1.04 18.05 -15.37
C ASP A 436 -1.26 19.56 -15.45
N GLY A 437 -1.11 20.14 -16.65
CA GLY A 437 -1.08 21.59 -16.85
C GLY A 437 -2.32 22.30 -16.32
N ILE A 438 -3.49 21.69 -16.46
CA ILE A 438 -4.75 22.23 -15.92
C ILE A 438 -4.73 22.33 -14.39
N LEU A 439 -4.09 21.39 -13.69
CA LEU A 439 -3.97 21.40 -12.23
C LEU A 439 -2.94 22.42 -11.76
N LEU A 440 -1.90 22.66 -12.56
CA LEU A 440 -0.92 23.73 -12.32
C LEU A 440 -1.57 25.11 -12.47
N ILE A 441 -2.32 25.35 -13.56
CA ILE A 441 -3.09 26.57 -13.76
C ILE A 441 -4.08 26.80 -12.61
N GLY A 442 -4.77 25.74 -12.20
CA GLY A 442 -5.70 25.76 -11.06
C GLY A 442 -5.02 26.17 -9.76
N GLU A 443 -3.85 25.59 -9.46
CA GLU A 443 -3.11 25.92 -8.23
C GLU A 443 -2.52 27.33 -8.25
N VAL A 444 -1.93 27.77 -9.36
CA VAL A 444 -1.44 29.15 -9.55
C VAL A 444 -2.55 30.17 -9.29
N THR A 445 -3.73 29.93 -9.89
CA THR A 445 -4.91 30.79 -9.70
C THR A 445 -5.36 30.82 -8.25
N ARG A 446 -5.41 29.66 -7.59
CA ARG A 446 -5.82 29.54 -6.19
C ARG A 446 -4.89 30.23 -5.21
N GLN A 447 -3.60 30.25 -5.50
CA GLN A 447 -2.60 30.94 -4.68
C GLN A 447 -2.50 32.43 -5.00
N GLY A 448 -3.29 32.95 -5.95
CA GLY A 448 -3.24 34.35 -6.37
C GLY A 448 -1.92 34.73 -7.06
N LEU A 449 -1.24 33.75 -7.65
CA LEU A 449 0.03 33.94 -8.33
C LEU A 449 -0.18 34.47 -9.76
N SER A 450 0.78 35.25 -10.26
CA SER A 450 0.72 35.77 -11.63
C SER A 450 0.99 34.67 -12.65
N SER A 451 0.06 34.47 -13.58
CA SER A 451 0.22 33.52 -14.70
C SER A 451 1.27 33.96 -15.72
N SER A 452 1.70 35.22 -15.72
CA SER A 452 2.84 35.67 -16.54
C SER A 452 4.19 35.38 -15.90
N GLN A 453 4.22 35.16 -14.58
CA GLN A 453 5.44 34.79 -13.86
C GLN A 453 5.54 33.27 -13.76
N TYR A 454 4.51 32.60 -13.27
CA TYR A 454 4.53 31.14 -13.11
C TYR A 454 3.84 30.48 -14.30
N THR A 455 4.63 29.99 -15.24
CA THR A 455 4.17 29.55 -16.56
C THR A 455 4.35 28.05 -16.76
N LEU A 456 3.57 27.47 -17.67
CA LEU A 456 3.73 26.08 -18.07
C LEU A 456 4.88 25.95 -19.07
N SER A 457 5.76 24.98 -18.85
CA SER A 457 6.90 24.68 -19.71
C SER A 457 7.09 23.16 -19.88
N PRO A 458 7.35 22.64 -21.08
CA PRO A 458 7.17 23.31 -22.37
C PRO A 458 5.72 23.76 -22.60
N ALA A 459 5.53 24.63 -23.61
CA ALA A 459 4.20 25.09 -24.01
C ALA A 459 3.31 23.93 -24.49
N GLN A 460 3.87 22.99 -25.27
CA GLN A 460 3.20 21.73 -25.62
C GLN A 460 3.27 20.74 -24.46
N PRO A 461 2.22 19.94 -24.24
CA PRO A 461 2.22 18.94 -23.17
C PRO A 461 3.21 17.79 -23.46
N LEU A 462 3.74 17.19 -22.39
CA LEU A 462 4.68 16.08 -22.49
C LEU A 462 3.97 14.72 -22.65
N THR A 463 2.76 14.62 -22.11
CA THR A 463 1.88 13.45 -22.16
C THR A 463 0.53 13.81 -22.79
N CYS A 464 -0.26 12.80 -23.14
CA CYS A 464 -1.63 12.97 -23.61
C CYS A 464 -2.55 12.26 -22.61
N ASP A 465 -3.33 13.02 -21.86
CA ASP A 465 -4.14 12.52 -20.76
C ASP A 465 -5.60 12.92 -20.91
N PHE A 466 -6.48 11.93 -20.98
CA PHE A 466 -7.93 12.13 -20.96
C PHE A 466 -8.47 11.83 -19.58
N TYR A 467 -9.29 12.73 -19.03
CA TYR A 467 -9.95 12.52 -17.74
C TYR A 467 -11.35 11.93 -17.89
N GLY A 468 -11.63 10.94 -17.05
CA GLY A 468 -12.96 10.34 -16.89
C GLY A 468 -13.34 10.17 -15.43
N MET A 469 -14.63 9.98 -15.17
CA MET A 469 -15.11 9.58 -13.85
C MET A 469 -14.78 8.10 -13.62
N ILE A 470 -14.48 7.74 -12.37
CA ILE A 470 -14.28 6.35 -11.97
C ILE A 470 -15.63 5.77 -11.54
N LEU A 471 -15.99 4.63 -12.13
CA LEU A 471 -17.27 3.97 -11.98
C LEU A 471 -17.10 2.50 -11.53
N PRO A 472 -18.08 1.93 -10.83
CA PRO A 472 -18.09 0.51 -10.50
C PRO A 472 -18.03 -0.35 -11.77
N LYS A 473 -17.15 -1.37 -11.80
CA LYS A 473 -16.95 -2.20 -13.00
C LYS A 473 -18.18 -2.99 -13.42
N HIS A 474 -19.00 -3.39 -12.43
CA HIS A 474 -20.11 -4.33 -12.60
C HIS A 474 -21.49 -3.65 -12.66
N ASP A 475 -21.57 -2.38 -13.09
CA ASP A 475 -22.84 -1.67 -13.26
C ASP A 475 -22.92 -0.94 -14.63
N PRO A 476 -23.20 -1.67 -15.73
CA PRO A 476 -23.26 -1.08 -17.07
C PRO A 476 -24.45 -0.14 -17.26
N GLN A 477 -25.52 -0.26 -16.46
CA GLN A 477 -26.64 0.68 -16.49
C GLN A 477 -26.21 2.03 -15.94
N TRP A 478 -25.55 2.04 -14.78
CA TRP A 478 -24.99 3.25 -14.20
C TRP A 478 -23.99 3.92 -15.13
N GLN A 479 -23.11 3.14 -15.76
CA GLN A 479 -22.16 3.67 -16.74
C GLN A 479 -22.86 4.38 -17.90
N ARG A 480 -23.94 3.80 -18.46
CA ARG A 480 -24.72 4.47 -19.52
C ARG A 480 -25.37 5.77 -19.06
N ILE A 481 -25.88 5.80 -17.83
CA ILE A 481 -26.51 7.01 -17.27
C ILE A 481 -25.48 8.12 -17.10
N VAL A 482 -24.31 7.80 -16.53
CA VAL A 482 -23.23 8.77 -16.34
C VAL A 482 -22.70 9.27 -17.69
N ASN A 483 -22.45 8.38 -18.65
CA ASN A 483 -21.98 8.78 -19.98
C ASN A 483 -23.01 9.68 -20.71
N SER A 484 -24.30 9.30 -20.70
CA SER A 484 -25.37 10.12 -21.28
C SER A 484 -25.52 11.47 -20.59
N PHE A 485 -25.20 11.54 -19.29
CA PHE A 485 -25.20 12.80 -18.55
C PHE A 485 -24.03 13.70 -18.98
N ILE A 486 -22.81 13.16 -19.05
CA ILE A 486 -21.61 13.90 -19.50
C ILE A 486 -21.80 14.48 -20.90
N GLU A 487 -22.49 13.76 -21.80
CA GLU A 487 -22.76 14.17 -23.17
C GLU A 487 -23.95 15.15 -23.31
N GLY A 488 -24.73 15.34 -22.24
CA GLY A 488 -25.95 16.13 -22.22
C GLY A 488 -25.72 17.65 -22.19
N GLU A 489 -26.76 18.40 -22.52
CA GLU A 489 -26.72 19.88 -22.59
C GLU A 489 -26.30 20.52 -21.26
N LYS A 490 -26.82 20.02 -20.14
CA LYS A 490 -26.50 20.59 -18.83
C LYS A 490 -25.02 20.41 -18.45
N ALA A 491 -24.44 19.25 -18.75
CA ALA A 491 -23.02 19.00 -18.53
C ALA A 491 -22.15 19.90 -19.43
N LYS A 492 -22.55 20.14 -20.68
CA LYS A 492 -21.89 21.08 -21.60
C LYS A 492 -21.96 22.52 -21.12
N GLU A 493 -23.10 22.95 -20.58
CA GLU A 493 -23.27 24.28 -19.98
C GLU A 493 -22.31 24.49 -18.80
N ILE A 494 -22.28 23.53 -17.86
CA ILE A 494 -21.36 23.56 -16.70
C ILE A 494 -19.92 23.56 -17.19
N TRP A 495 -19.58 22.70 -18.16
CA TRP A 495 -18.25 22.65 -18.76
C TRP A 495 -17.84 24.00 -19.35
N GLY A 496 -18.75 24.65 -20.10
CA GLY A 496 -18.52 25.98 -20.66
C GLY A 496 -18.25 27.04 -19.59
N GLY A 497 -18.99 27.00 -18.47
CA GLY A 497 -18.77 27.91 -17.34
C GLY A 497 -17.39 27.81 -16.71
N TRP A 498 -16.82 26.60 -16.67
CA TRP A 498 -15.50 26.35 -16.06
C TRP A 498 -14.32 26.52 -17.02
N PHE A 499 -14.50 26.17 -18.30
CA PHE A 499 -13.36 25.92 -19.19
C PHE A 499 -13.30 26.78 -20.45
N THR A 500 -14.29 27.63 -20.74
CA THR A 500 -14.28 28.48 -21.95
C THR A 500 -13.04 29.37 -22.04
N ASN A 501 -12.60 29.95 -20.92
CA ASN A 501 -11.39 30.79 -20.89
C ASN A 501 -10.09 30.00 -21.06
N LEU A 502 -10.15 28.67 -20.99
CA LEU A 502 -9.04 27.75 -21.20
C LEU A 502 -9.11 27.06 -22.56
N PHE A 503 -9.98 27.51 -23.47
CA PHE A 503 -10.12 26.93 -24.80
C PHE A 503 -8.79 26.85 -25.58
N PRO A 504 -7.89 27.87 -25.57
CA PRO A 504 -6.59 27.75 -26.22
C PRO A 504 -5.72 26.63 -25.64
N TYR A 505 -5.74 26.45 -24.32
CA TYR A 505 -5.02 25.36 -23.65
C TYR A 505 -5.58 24.00 -24.07
N ILE A 506 -6.91 23.86 -24.08
CA ILE A 506 -7.59 22.62 -24.44
C ILE A 506 -7.33 22.24 -25.90
N LEU A 507 -7.38 23.22 -26.81
CA LEU A 507 -7.11 23.02 -28.22
C LEU A 507 -5.67 22.53 -28.46
N LEU A 508 -4.69 23.15 -27.80
CA LEU A 508 -3.28 22.75 -27.90
C LEU A 508 -3.05 21.30 -27.44
N ASN A 509 -3.71 20.89 -26.35
CA ASN A 509 -3.62 19.51 -25.88
C ASN A 509 -4.30 18.53 -26.85
N LEU A 510 -5.44 18.93 -27.42
CA LEU A 510 -6.16 18.12 -28.40
C LEU A 510 -5.34 17.90 -29.68
N GLU A 511 -4.72 18.96 -30.22
CA GLU A 511 -3.83 18.87 -31.39
C GLU A 511 -2.67 17.92 -31.11
N TYR A 512 -1.98 18.08 -29.99
CA TYR A 512 -0.88 17.18 -29.60
C TYR A 512 -1.32 15.71 -29.46
N CYS A 513 -2.51 15.47 -28.92
CA CYS A 513 -3.04 14.12 -28.74
C CYS A 513 -3.49 13.46 -30.05
N ILE A 514 -3.86 14.25 -31.07
CA ILE A 514 -4.26 13.75 -32.40
C ILE A 514 -3.04 13.44 -33.27
N ASP A 515 -1.97 14.24 -33.15
CA ASP A 515 -0.76 14.10 -33.98
C ASP A 515 0.19 12.96 -33.53
N LYS A 516 -0.19 12.21 -32.50
CA LYS A 516 0.53 11.04 -31.96
C LYS A 516 -0.20 9.74 -32.27
#